data_AF-A0A928SB35-F1
#
_entry.id   AF-A0A928SB35-F1
#
_cell.length_a   1.000
_cell.length_b   1.000
_cell.length_c   1.000
_cell.angle_alpha   90.00
_cell.angle_beta   90.00
_cell.angle_gamma   90.00
#
_symmetry.space_group_name_H-M   'P 1'
#
loop_
_entity.id
_entity.type
_entity.pdbx_description
1 polymer ?
#
loop_
_entity_poly.entity_id
_entity_poly.type
_entity_poly.pdbx_seq_one_letter_code
_entity_poly.pdbx_strand_id
1 'polypeptide(L)'
;MNLITPGADILEAEVTHISKHGFWLLLAEKELFLPFSEFPWFKEAAVSAILNVEWLQPHHLYWPDLDVDLEVDAIEHPERYPLVAQSGISQS
;
A
#
# COMPACT_ATOMS: atom_id res chain seq x y z
N MET A 1 -32.86 9.91 -12.85
CA MET A 1 -33.02 8.86 -11.82
C MET A 1 -31.80 8.98 -10.93
N ASN A 2 -31.93 9.66 -9.78
CA ASN A 2 -30.81 9.90 -8.86
C ASN A 2 -30.69 8.71 -7.92
N LEU A 3 -29.61 7.95 -8.04
CA LEU A 3 -29.20 7.00 -7.01
C LEU A 3 -28.47 7.80 -5.94
N ILE A 4 -29.14 8.04 -4.82
CA ILE A 4 -28.51 8.52 -3.60
C ILE A 4 -27.99 7.27 -2.89
N THR A 5 -26.71 6.96 -3.09
CA THR A 5 -26.00 6.00 -2.22
C THR A 5 -25.48 6.82 -1.04
N PRO A 6 -25.76 6.46 0.23
CA PRO A 6 -25.14 7.13 1.37
C PRO A 6 -23.64 6.91 1.25
N GLY A 7 -22.89 7.98 1.00
CA GLY A 7 -21.44 7.92 1.07
C GLY A 7 -21.08 7.54 2.50
N ALA A 8 -20.60 6.33 2.69
CA ALA A 8 -19.55 6.16 3.69
C ALA A 8 -18.49 7.20 3.31
N ASP A 9 -17.98 7.97 4.27
CA ASP A 9 -16.81 8.80 4.04
C ASP A 9 -15.63 7.84 3.80
N ILE A 10 -15.57 7.23 2.62
CA ILE A 10 -14.47 6.39 2.20
C ILE A 10 -13.33 7.37 2.02
N LEU A 11 -12.31 7.22 2.85
CA LEU A 11 -11.11 8.00 2.67
C LEU A 11 -10.53 7.67 1.29
N GLU A 12 -10.06 8.68 0.57
CA GLU A 12 -9.60 8.51 -0.81
C GLU A 12 -8.11 8.15 -0.83
N ALA A 13 -7.81 6.96 -1.36
CA ALA A 13 -6.46 6.50 -1.65
C ALA A 13 -6.36 6.13 -3.13
N GLU A 14 -5.35 6.65 -3.81
CA GLU A 14 -5.15 6.44 -5.25
C GLU A 14 -3.69 6.12 -5.54
N VAL A 15 -3.46 5.08 -6.35
CA VAL A 15 -2.12 4.83 -6.91
C VAL A 15 -1.93 5.71 -8.15
N THR A 16 -1.09 6.74 -8.03
CA THR A 16 -0.91 7.76 -9.08
C THR A 16 0.14 7.39 -10.13
N HIS A 17 1.12 6.57 -9.77
CA HIS A 17 2.18 6.15 -10.68
C HIS A 17 2.85 4.84 -10.25
N ILE A 18 3.14 3.97 -11.22
CA ILE A 18 3.88 2.71 -11.01
C ILE A 18 5.15 2.72 -11.86
N SER A 19 6.27 2.34 -11.25
CA SER A 19 7.59 2.27 -11.89
C SER A 19 8.25 0.92 -11.59
N LYS A 20 9.43 0.68 -12.20
CA LYS A 20 10.25 -0.51 -11.90
C LYS A 20 10.77 -0.57 -10.46
N HIS A 21 10.72 0.53 -9.70
CA HIS A 21 11.27 0.63 -8.35
C HIS A 21 10.22 0.57 -7.25
N GLY A 22 8.95 0.74 -7.59
CA GLY A 22 7.87 0.95 -6.63
C GLY A 22 6.75 1.79 -7.24
N PHE A 23 5.82 2.22 -6.41
CA PHE A 23 4.67 3.03 -6.82
C PHE A 23 4.41 4.18 -5.87
N TRP A 24 3.72 5.19 -6.38
CA TRP A 24 3.24 6.34 -5.62
C TRP A 24 1.79 6.14 -5.23
N LEU A 25 1.49 6.44 -3.98
CA LEU A 25 0.17 6.41 -3.38
C LEU A 25 -0.18 7.82 -2.92
N LEU A 26 -1.23 8.41 -3.47
CA LEU A 26 -1.86 9.61 -2.96
C LEU A 26 -2.84 9.20 -1.86
N LEU A 27 -2.57 9.66 -0.64
CA LEU A 27 -3.38 9.44 0.54
C LEU A 27 -3.90 10.80 1.02
N ALA A 28 -5.18 11.08 0.80
CA ALA A 28 -5.74 12.44 0.89
C ALA A 28 -4.93 13.45 0.05
N GLU A 29 -4.11 14.31 0.68
CA GLU A 29 -3.30 15.32 -0.01
C GLU A 29 -1.79 15.00 0.03
N LYS A 30 -1.42 13.80 0.50
CA LYS A 30 -0.01 13.40 0.67
C LYS A 30 0.37 12.28 -0.28
N GLU A 31 1.40 12.50 -1.08
CA GLU A 31 2.03 11.45 -1.87
C GLU A 31 3.06 10.68 -1.04
N LEU A 32 2.92 9.36 -1.02
CA LEU A 32 3.80 8.41 -0.38
C LEU A 32 4.41 7.49 -1.44
N PHE A 33 5.72 7.26 -1.38
CA PHE A 33 6.37 6.31 -2.27
C PHE A 33 6.56 4.97 -1.56
N LEU A 34 6.08 3.90 -2.19
CA LEU A 34 6.23 2.52 -1.72
C LEU A 34 7.28 1.80 -2.58
N PRO A 35 8.57 1.78 -2.16
CA PRO A 35 9.61 1.08 -2.89
C PRO A 35 9.45 -0.44 -2.77
N PHE A 36 9.62 -1.16 -3.89
CA PHE A 36 9.59 -2.63 -3.90
C PHE A 36 10.76 -3.27 -3.14
N SER A 37 11.80 -2.51 -2.77
CA SER A 37 12.85 -3.01 -1.87
C SER A 37 12.38 -3.20 -0.43
N GLU A 38 11.43 -2.37 0.02
CA GLU A 38 10.84 -2.42 1.37
C GLU A 38 9.54 -3.23 1.37
N PHE A 39 8.78 -3.16 0.27
CA PHE A 39 7.50 -3.85 0.09
C PHE A 39 7.55 -4.85 -1.09
N PRO A 40 8.33 -5.94 -0.98
CA PRO A 40 8.65 -6.81 -2.11
C PRO A 40 7.47 -7.61 -2.67
N TRP A 41 6.42 -7.82 -1.88
CA TRP A 41 5.21 -8.53 -2.30
C TRP A 41 4.44 -7.81 -3.43
N PHE A 42 4.62 -6.50 -3.59
CA PHE A 42 4.02 -5.78 -4.74
C PHE A 42 4.80 -5.93 -6.04
N LYS A 43 6.08 -6.36 -5.99
CA LYS A 43 6.98 -6.31 -7.14
C LYS A 43 6.49 -7.12 -8.35
N GLU A 44 5.89 -8.27 -8.09
CA GLU A 44 5.38 -9.20 -9.11
C GLU A 44 3.84 -9.24 -9.13
N ALA A 45 3.19 -8.33 -8.40
CA ALA A 45 1.74 -8.23 -8.36
C ALA A 45 1.19 -7.70 -9.70
N ALA A 46 0.01 -8.19 -10.10
CA ALA A 46 -0.69 -7.63 -11.25
C ALA A 46 -0.98 -6.15 -11.00
N VAL A 47 -0.78 -5.31 -12.02
CA VAL A 47 -1.05 -3.86 -11.91
C VAL A 47 -2.47 -3.60 -11.41
N SER A 48 -3.46 -4.34 -11.90
CA SER A 48 -4.85 -4.20 -11.43
C SER A 48 -5.02 -4.44 -9.93
N ALA A 49 -4.25 -5.39 -9.37
CA ALA A 49 -4.28 -5.68 -7.94
C ALA A 49 -3.60 -4.57 -7.12
N ILE A 50 -2.51 -3.97 -7.63
CA ILE A 50 -1.86 -2.80 -6.99
C ILE A 50 -2.78 -1.57 -7.00
N LEU A 51 -3.53 -1.37 -8.08
CA LEU A 51 -4.46 -0.24 -8.19
C LEU A 51 -5.70 -0.39 -7.29
N ASN A 52 -6.03 -1.61 -6.86
CA ASN A 52 -7.18 -1.91 -6.01
C ASN A 52 -6.84 -1.73 -4.52
N VAL A 53 -6.64 -0.48 -4.10
CA VAL A 53 -6.36 -0.09 -2.72
C VAL A 53 -7.63 0.38 -2.01
N GLU A 54 -7.81 -0.04 -0.76
CA GLU A 54 -8.89 0.40 0.12
C GLU A 54 -8.32 1.11 1.35
N TRP A 55 -8.81 2.31 1.65
CA TRP A 55 -8.44 3.07 2.85
C TRP A 55 -9.57 3.00 3.88
N LEU A 56 -9.64 1.87 4.58
CA LEU A 56 -10.73 1.55 5.50
C LEU A 56 -10.69 2.40 6.79
N GLN A 57 -9.50 2.78 7.25
CA GLN A 57 -9.27 3.57 8.45
C GLN A 57 -8.06 4.49 8.26
N PRO A 58 -7.98 5.65 8.94
CA PRO A 58 -6.91 6.63 8.72
C PRO A 58 -5.49 6.07 8.78
N HIS A 59 -5.26 5.00 9.55
CA HIS A 59 -3.95 4.40 9.75
C HIS A 59 -3.73 3.10 8.96
N HIS A 60 -4.74 2.55 8.30
CA HIS A 60 -4.68 1.22 7.68
C HIS A 60 -5.15 1.22 6.23
N LEU A 61 -4.27 0.73 5.36
CA LEU A 61 -4.50 0.47 3.95
C LEU A 61 -4.64 -1.03 3.73
N TYR A 62 -5.50 -1.41 2.79
CA TYR A 62 -5.72 -2.80 2.44
C TYR A 62 -5.75 -2.99 0.93
N TRP A 63 -5.04 -4.00 0.45
CA TRP A 63 -5.08 -4.47 -0.93
C TRP A 63 -5.77 -5.84 -0.97
N PRO A 64 -7.11 -5.90 -1.17
CA PRO A 64 -7.88 -7.14 -1.09
C PRO A 64 -7.41 -8.21 -2.07
N ASP A 65 -7.01 -7.82 -3.29
CA ASP A 65 -6.57 -8.77 -4.32
C ASP A 65 -5.21 -9.42 -4.00
N LEU A 66 -4.43 -8.82 -3.10
CA LEU A 66 -3.12 -9.28 -2.68
C LEU A 66 -3.13 -9.89 -1.27
N ASP A 67 -4.23 -9.73 -0.53
CA ASP A 67 -4.31 -10.02 0.89
C ASP A 67 -3.19 -9.33 1.70
N VAL A 68 -2.94 -8.05 1.38
CA VAL A 68 -1.89 -7.23 2.00
C VAL A 68 -2.53 -6.10 2.79
N ASP A 69 -2.25 -6.03 4.09
CA ASP A 69 -2.51 -4.89 4.95
C ASP A 69 -1.23 -4.09 5.23
N LEU A 70 -1.34 -2.76 5.26
CA LEU A 70 -0.23 -1.87 5.61
C LEU A 70 -0.69 -0.76 6.56
N GLU A 71 0.10 -0.52 7.60
CA GLU A 71 -0.01 0.69 8.41
C GLU A 71 0.63 1.88 7.68
N VAL A 72 -0.02 3.05 7.74
CA VAL A 72 0.52 4.29 7.17
C VAL A 72 1.86 4.66 7.81
N ASP A 73 2.02 4.43 9.12
CA ASP A 73 3.30 4.68 9.84
C ASP A 73 4.43 3.80 9.29
N ALA A 74 4.14 2.58 8.83
CA ALA A 74 5.16 1.71 8.23
C ALA A 74 5.61 2.19 6.83
N ILE A 75 4.77 2.94 6.12
CA ILE A 75 5.13 3.57 4.85
C ILE A 75 5.95 4.83 5.08
N GLU A 76 5.60 5.61 6.11
CA GLU A 76 6.29 6.86 6.45
C GLU A 76 7.65 6.62 7.14
N HIS A 77 7.75 5.54 7.91
CA HIS A 77 8.90 5.17 8.73
C HIS A 77 9.29 3.70 8.54
N PRO A 78 9.66 3.28 7.31
CA PRO A 78 9.98 1.88 7.01
C PRO A 78 11.15 1.35 7.85
N GLU A 79 12.05 2.20 8.33
CA GLU A 79 13.16 1.83 9.21
C GLU A 79 12.73 1.25 10.57
N ARG A 80 11.50 1.55 11.01
CA ARG A 80 10.94 1.04 12.26
C ARG A 80 10.33 -0.35 12.11
N TYR A 81 10.01 -0.73 10.87
CA TYR A 81 9.33 -1.97 10.53
C TYR A 81 10.08 -2.63 9.38
N PRO A 82 11.21 -3.32 9.64
CA PRO A 82 11.87 -4.12 8.63
C PRO A 82 10.96 -5.30 8.23
N LEU A 83 10.12 -5.05 7.23
CA LEU A 83 9.11 -5.97 6.70
C LEU A 83 9.71 -7.09 5.85
N VAL A 84 10.96 -6.91 5.43
CA VAL A 84 11.80 -7.98 4.93
C VAL A 84 12.46 -8.63 6.14
N ALA A 85 11.96 -9.80 6.55
CA ALA A 85 12.75 -10.67 7.42
C ALA A 85 14.10 -10.86 6.73
N GLN A 86 15.17 -10.32 7.33
CA GLN A 86 16.52 -10.60 6.87
C GLN A 86 16.63 -12.13 6.89
N SER A 87 16.53 -12.74 5.71
CA SER A 87 16.89 -14.13 5.51
C SER A 87 18.41 -14.18 5.57
N GLY A 88 18.93 -13.91 6.76
CA GLY A 88 20.30 -14.11 7.17
C GLY A 88 20.51 -15.61 7.31
N ILE A 89 21.11 -16.15 6.27
CA ILE A 89 21.71 -17.48 6.16
C ILE A 89 22.43 -17.87 7.46
N SER A 90 22.19 -19.12 7.87
CA SER A 90 23.02 -20.03 8.65
C SER A 90 23.99 -19.45 9.68
N GLN A 91 23.71 -19.71 10.95
CA GLN A 91 24.75 -19.84 11.97
C GLN A 91 24.86 -21.33 12.35
N SER A 92 25.99 -21.90 11.90
CA SER A 92 26.70 -23.11 12.37
C SER A 92 25.98 -24.47 12.40
#